data_AF-A0A6H9YT07-F1
#
_entry.id   AF-A0A6H9YT07-F1
#
_cell.length_a   1.000
_cell.length_b   1.000
_cell.length_c   1.000
_cell.angle_alpha   90.00
_cell.angle_beta   90.00
_cell.angle_gamma   90.00
#
_symmetry.space_group_name_H-M   'P 1'
#
loop_
_entity.id
_entity.type
_entity.pdbx_description
1 polymer ?
#
loop_
_entity_poly.entity_id
_entity_poly.type
_entity_poly.pdbx_seq_one_letter_code
_entity_poly.pdbx_strand_id
1 'polypeptide(L)'
;MSKAARERSARERLAAERKRQEARDKQRKLLAIVLGAVVAVAAVVVVTVIVLDQRGKSDQKATAYTGPQAPLTRDADGSIVMAKAGVTAPTIEIFEDFQCPACKSFEESTGKKVKELAAAGKVKVVYRPFHLFGQSQNPIKENSLRSAAAALCVPADKWLSYHDALFKFQPEEGDEGFATKELVNWGKDVGVADAGFEKCVTDQQKKSQVDTMTTYALQTRKVTGTPTVFLNGRKLEDNELGSPDGLEKAVSDAAKTKTNQ
;
A
#
# COMPACT_ATOMS: atom_id res chain seq x y z
N MET A 1 42.24 -17.41 -76.34
CA MET A 1 42.07 -16.26 -75.41
C MET A 1 43.44 -15.59 -75.22
N SER A 2 43.62 -14.36 -75.71
CA SER A 2 44.87 -13.60 -75.56
C SER A 2 45.22 -13.37 -74.08
N LYS A 3 46.52 -13.37 -73.74
CA LYS A 3 47.05 -13.06 -72.39
C LYS A 3 46.47 -11.74 -71.86
N ALA A 4 46.32 -10.74 -72.73
CA ALA A 4 45.74 -9.44 -72.41
C ALA A 4 44.25 -9.51 -71.97
N ALA A 5 43.46 -10.44 -72.54
CA ALA A 5 42.06 -10.62 -72.16
C ALA A 5 41.91 -11.28 -70.78
N ARG A 6 42.82 -12.21 -70.42
CA ARG A 6 42.86 -12.83 -69.09
C ARG A 6 43.28 -11.84 -68.00
N GLU A 7 44.24 -10.97 -68.30
CA GLU A 7 44.69 -9.92 -67.37
C GLU A 7 43.63 -8.84 -67.14
N ARG A 8 42.87 -8.44 -68.16
CA ARG A 8 41.72 -7.52 -68.00
C ARG A 8 40.61 -8.14 -67.15
N SER A 9 40.23 -9.39 -67.41
CA SER A 9 39.20 -10.10 -66.62
C SER A 9 39.62 -10.28 -65.15
N ALA A 10 40.91 -10.54 -64.87
CA ALA A 10 41.42 -10.62 -63.51
C ALA A 10 41.35 -9.28 -62.77
N ARG A 11 41.68 -8.16 -63.43
CA ARG A 11 41.57 -6.80 -62.85
C ARG A 11 40.12 -6.41 -62.58
N GLU A 12 39.20 -6.75 -63.48
CA GLU A 12 37.77 -6.51 -63.31
C GLU A 12 37.18 -7.30 -62.13
N ARG A 13 37.60 -8.56 -61.95
CA ARG A 13 37.19 -9.39 -60.79
C ARG A 13 37.70 -8.80 -59.46
N LEU A 14 38.97 -8.39 -59.41
CA LEU A 14 39.55 -7.75 -58.22
C LEU A 14 38.87 -6.41 -57.91
N ALA A 15 38.52 -5.62 -58.92
CA ALA A 15 37.77 -4.38 -58.74
C ALA A 15 36.33 -4.63 -58.25
N ALA A 16 35.67 -5.67 -58.76
CA ALA A 16 34.34 -6.08 -58.30
C ALA A 16 34.35 -6.61 -56.86
N GLU A 17 35.39 -7.37 -56.47
CA GLU A 17 35.59 -7.87 -55.11
C GLU A 17 35.84 -6.72 -54.11
N ARG A 18 36.71 -5.76 -54.46
CA ARG A 18 36.95 -4.57 -53.62
C ARG A 18 35.68 -3.75 -53.43
N LYS A 19 34.90 -3.51 -54.49
CA LYS A 19 33.60 -2.83 -54.39
C LYS A 19 32.61 -3.58 -53.48
N ARG A 20 32.59 -4.92 -53.53
CA ARG A 20 31.75 -5.75 -52.65
C ARG A 20 32.22 -5.73 -51.20
N GLN A 21 33.53 -5.72 -50.95
CA GLN A 21 34.11 -5.59 -49.61
C GLN A 21 33.81 -4.21 -49.02
N GLU A 22 34.04 -3.13 -49.77
CA GLU A 22 33.70 -1.76 -49.35
C GLU A 22 32.20 -1.60 -49.06
N ALA A 23 31.33 -2.20 -49.88
CA ALA A 23 29.88 -2.20 -49.64
C ALA A 23 29.52 -2.97 -48.36
N ARG A 24 30.14 -4.14 -48.12
CA ARG A 24 29.94 -4.91 -46.89
C ARG A 24 30.45 -4.18 -45.65
N ASP A 25 31.60 -3.51 -45.73
CA ASP A 25 32.15 -2.74 -44.61
C ASP A 25 31.31 -1.51 -44.30
N LYS A 26 30.80 -0.81 -45.33
CA LYS A 26 29.81 0.27 -45.17
C LYS A 26 28.53 -0.25 -44.51
N GLN A 27 28.01 -1.39 -44.95
CA GLN A 27 26.82 -1.99 -44.34
C GLN A 27 27.05 -2.44 -42.90
N ARG A 28 28.20 -3.05 -42.58
CA ARG A 28 28.55 -3.44 -41.20
C ARG A 28 28.69 -2.23 -40.29
N LYS A 29 29.33 -1.15 -40.76
CA LYS A 29 29.43 0.11 -40.01
C LYS A 29 28.05 0.74 -39.78
N LEU A 30 27.21 0.80 -40.81
CA LEU A 30 25.84 1.31 -40.69
C LEU A 30 25.01 0.47 -39.73
N LEU A 31 25.05 -0.87 -39.83
CA LEU A 31 24.35 -1.76 -38.92
C LEU A 31 24.83 -1.60 -37.46
N ALA A 32 26.14 -1.47 -37.23
CA ALA A 32 26.68 -1.24 -35.90
C ALA A 32 26.22 0.11 -35.32
N ILE A 33 26.18 1.18 -36.13
CA ILE A 33 25.67 2.49 -35.71
C ILE A 33 24.18 2.43 -35.38
N VAL A 34 23.38 1.79 -36.24
CA VAL A 34 21.93 1.64 -36.03
C VAL A 34 21.64 0.81 -34.79
N LEU A 35 22.31 -0.33 -34.60
CA LEU A 35 22.16 -1.15 -33.40
C LEU A 35 22.58 -0.39 -32.14
N GLY A 36 23.71 0.32 -32.19
CA GLY A 36 24.16 1.15 -31.07
C GLY A 36 23.15 2.25 -30.72
N ALA A 37 22.58 2.92 -31.73
CA ALA A 37 21.55 3.93 -31.54
C ALA A 37 20.26 3.35 -30.95
N VAL A 38 19.81 2.18 -31.43
CA VAL A 38 18.61 1.50 -30.90
C VAL A 38 18.82 1.11 -29.43
N VAL A 39 19.97 0.55 -29.08
CA VAL A 39 20.30 0.18 -27.70
C VAL A 39 20.35 1.41 -26.79
N ALA A 40 20.97 2.51 -27.26
CA ALA A 40 21.02 3.76 -26.50
C ALA A 40 19.63 4.36 -26.27
N VAL A 41 18.77 4.38 -27.29
CA VAL A 41 17.38 4.86 -27.17
C VAL A 41 16.59 3.96 -26.20
N ALA A 42 16.72 2.64 -26.31
CA ALA A 42 16.05 1.71 -25.40
C ALA A 42 16.50 1.93 -23.94
N ALA A 43 17.79 2.13 -23.69
CA ALA A 43 18.30 2.44 -22.36
C ALA A 43 17.74 3.76 -21.82
N VAL A 44 17.68 4.81 -22.64
CA VAL A 44 17.09 6.11 -22.26
C VAL A 44 15.60 5.96 -21.94
N VAL A 45 14.85 5.19 -22.72
CA VAL A 45 13.41 4.94 -22.45
C VAL A 45 13.24 4.20 -21.13
N VAL A 46 14.01 3.14 -20.88
CA VAL A 46 13.96 2.39 -19.61
C VAL A 46 14.29 3.29 -18.42
N VAL A 47 15.36 4.08 -18.51
CA VAL A 47 15.74 5.04 -17.45
C VAL A 47 14.64 6.08 -17.24
N THR A 48 14.05 6.58 -18.33
CA THR A 48 12.97 7.58 -18.26
C THR A 48 11.73 7.01 -17.59
N VAL A 49 11.33 5.78 -17.92
CA VAL A 49 10.20 5.09 -17.29
C VAL A 49 10.45 4.87 -15.80
N ILE A 50 11.66 4.41 -15.42
CA ILE A 50 12.05 4.24 -14.02
C ILE A 50 11.99 5.58 -13.27
N VAL A 51 12.53 6.65 -13.85
CA VAL A 51 12.53 7.99 -13.23
C VAL A 51 11.11 8.55 -13.10
N LEU A 52 10.23 8.33 -14.07
CA LEU A 52 8.84 8.77 -14.02
C LEU A 52 8.03 7.99 -12.97
N ASP A 53 8.23 6.67 -12.87
CA ASP A 53 7.60 5.84 -11.84
C ASP A 53 8.06 6.23 -10.43
N GLN A 54 9.36 6.49 -10.25
CA GLN A 54 9.92 6.95 -8.99
C GLN A 54 9.46 8.36 -8.60
N ARG A 55 9.25 9.26 -9.57
CA ARG A 55 8.70 10.60 -9.32
C ARG A 55 7.22 10.56 -8.92
N GLY A 56 6.42 9.69 -9.51
CA GLY A 56 5.01 9.53 -9.14
C GLY A 56 4.79 9.02 -7.71
N LYS A 57 5.70 8.19 -7.20
CA LYS A 57 5.68 7.69 -5.81
C LYS A 57 6.25 8.69 -4.79
N SER A 58 7.24 9.50 -5.20
CA SER A 58 7.88 10.52 -4.36
C SER A 58 6.98 11.71 -3.96
N ASP A 59 5.87 11.95 -4.67
CA ASP A 59 4.98 13.10 -4.44
C ASP A 59 3.74 12.77 -3.59
N GLN A 60 3.64 11.55 -3.05
CA GLN A 60 2.50 11.13 -2.23
C GLN A 60 2.58 11.69 -0.81
N LYS A 61 2.14 12.94 -0.65
CA LYS A 61 2.07 13.63 0.64
C LYS A 61 0.81 13.23 1.41
N ALA A 62 0.98 12.77 2.65
CA ALA A 62 -0.15 12.49 3.53
C ALA A 62 -0.76 13.80 4.05
N THR A 63 -2.04 13.78 4.39
CA THR A 63 -2.76 14.94 4.91
C THR A 63 -3.45 14.57 6.20
N ALA A 64 -3.42 15.46 7.20
CA ALA A 64 -4.18 15.28 8.41
C ALA A 64 -5.68 15.16 8.12
N TYR A 65 -6.36 14.25 8.82
CA TYR A 65 -7.81 14.13 8.78
C TYR A 65 -8.46 15.34 9.45
N THR A 66 -9.31 16.06 8.71
CA THR A 66 -9.99 17.29 9.18
C THR A 66 -11.50 17.12 9.36
N GLY A 67 -12.02 15.90 9.18
CA GLY A 67 -13.45 15.64 9.33
C GLY A 67 -13.87 15.45 10.79
N PRO A 68 -15.17 15.18 11.04
CA PRO A 68 -15.67 14.85 12.36
C PRO A 68 -15.03 13.57 12.90
N GLN A 69 -14.39 13.66 14.06
CA GLN A 69 -13.84 12.50 14.80
C GLN A 69 -14.10 12.67 16.30
N ALA A 70 -14.20 11.54 17.00
CA ALA A 70 -14.16 11.52 18.46
C ALA A 70 -12.71 11.41 18.96
N PRO A 71 -12.42 11.70 20.24
CA PRO A 71 -11.11 11.49 20.82
C PRO A 71 -10.60 10.05 20.61
N LEU A 72 -9.30 9.93 20.33
CA LEU A 72 -8.61 8.66 20.15
C LEU A 72 -7.73 8.33 21.34
N THR A 73 -7.75 7.08 21.78
CA THR A 73 -6.83 6.52 22.78
C THR A 73 -6.25 5.19 22.28
N ARG A 74 -5.09 4.80 22.80
CA ARG A 74 -4.49 3.49 22.54
C ARG A 74 -4.63 2.62 23.78
N ASP A 75 -5.24 1.46 23.63
CA ASP A 75 -5.33 0.46 24.70
C ASP A 75 -4.00 -0.32 24.82
N ALA A 76 -3.79 -0.98 25.97
CA ALA A 76 -2.55 -1.73 26.23
C ALA A 76 -2.29 -2.86 25.23
N ASP A 77 -3.35 -3.41 24.63
CA ASP A 77 -3.28 -4.43 23.59
C ASP A 77 -2.89 -3.88 22.21
N GLY A 78 -2.67 -2.57 22.09
CA GLY A 78 -2.29 -1.89 20.86
C GLY A 78 -3.45 -1.37 20.02
N SER A 79 -4.70 -1.77 20.32
CA SER A 79 -5.88 -1.28 19.61
C SER A 79 -6.11 0.21 19.79
N ILE A 80 -6.76 0.83 18.81
CA ILE A 80 -7.12 2.25 18.85
C ILE A 80 -8.61 2.38 19.12
N VAL A 81 -8.94 3.09 20.20
CA VAL A 81 -10.30 3.38 20.59
C VAL A 81 -10.65 4.79 20.17
N MET A 82 -11.74 4.96 19.43
CA MET A 82 -12.30 6.26 19.06
C MET A 82 -13.71 6.38 19.66
N ALA A 83 -13.87 7.24 20.65
CA ALA A 83 -15.15 7.41 21.35
C ALA A 83 -15.26 8.76 22.06
N LYS A 84 -16.47 9.31 22.11
CA LYS A 84 -16.77 10.43 23.01
C LYS A 84 -16.74 9.97 24.47
N ALA A 85 -16.42 10.89 25.38
CA ALA A 85 -16.49 10.62 26.82
C ALA A 85 -17.88 10.07 27.20
N GLY A 86 -17.89 8.96 27.95
CA GLY A 86 -19.11 8.29 28.40
C GLY A 86 -19.75 7.34 27.37
N VAL A 87 -19.34 7.36 26.10
CA VAL A 87 -19.89 6.45 25.07
C VAL A 87 -19.16 5.11 25.13
N THR A 88 -19.85 4.09 25.65
CA THR A 88 -19.30 2.73 25.81
C THR A 88 -20.01 1.68 24.95
N ALA A 89 -21.13 2.02 24.33
CA ALA A 89 -21.90 1.14 23.44
C ALA A 89 -22.86 1.96 22.54
N PRO A 90 -23.33 1.40 21.41
CA PRO A 90 -22.83 0.18 20.76
C PRO A 90 -21.33 0.25 20.42
N THR A 91 -20.66 -0.90 20.43
CA THR A 91 -19.23 -1.00 20.12
C THR A 91 -19.05 -1.60 18.73
N ILE A 92 -18.45 -0.83 17.83
CA ILE A 92 -17.92 -1.31 16.55
C ILE A 92 -16.47 -1.71 16.79
N GLU A 93 -16.09 -2.87 16.32
CA GLU A 93 -14.71 -3.35 16.38
C GLU A 93 -14.27 -3.84 15.01
N ILE A 94 -13.20 -3.26 14.49
CA ILE A 94 -12.77 -3.39 13.10
C ILE A 94 -11.43 -4.12 13.08
N PHE A 95 -11.39 -5.30 12.47
CA PHE A 95 -10.18 -6.04 12.18
C PHE A 95 -9.81 -5.83 10.71
N GLU A 96 -8.65 -5.24 10.49
CA GLU A 96 -8.18 -4.80 9.19
C GLU A 96 -6.69 -5.04 9.01
N ASP A 97 -6.27 -5.10 7.76
CA ASP A 97 -4.88 -5.25 7.35
C ASP A 97 -4.58 -4.20 6.28
N PHE A 98 -3.54 -3.40 6.48
CA PHE A 98 -3.18 -2.32 5.56
C PHE A 98 -2.72 -2.80 4.19
N GLN A 99 -2.41 -4.08 4.01
CA GLN A 99 -2.12 -4.68 2.70
C GLN A 99 -3.38 -5.23 2.00
N CYS A 100 -4.54 -5.29 2.67
CA CYS A 100 -5.74 -5.91 2.13
C CYS A 100 -6.57 -4.94 1.26
N PRO A 101 -6.83 -5.24 -0.02
CA PRO A 101 -7.66 -4.42 -0.92
C PRO A 101 -9.12 -4.30 -0.47
N ALA A 102 -9.67 -5.35 0.15
CA ALA A 102 -11.03 -5.29 0.69
C ALA A 102 -11.14 -4.32 1.87
N CYS A 103 -10.08 -4.18 2.69
CA CYS A 103 -10.04 -3.17 3.76
C CYS A 103 -10.00 -1.76 3.17
N LYS A 104 -9.19 -1.54 2.12
CA LYS A 104 -9.17 -0.27 1.40
C LYS A 104 -10.56 0.09 0.86
N SER A 105 -11.21 -0.85 0.19
CA SER A 105 -12.57 -0.66 -0.34
C SER A 105 -13.58 -0.32 0.78
N PHE A 106 -13.49 -0.98 1.93
CA PHE A 106 -14.32 -0.66 3.10
C PHE A 106 -14.05 0.75 3.65
N GLU A 107 -12.78 1.15 3.79
CA GLU A 107 -12.43 2.48 4.30
C GLU A 107 -12.85 3.60 3.34
N GLU A 108 -12.72 3.37 2.03
CA GLU A 108 -13.18 4.30 0.99
C GLU A 108 -14.71 4.45 0.96
N SER A 109 -15.45 3.37 1.15
CA SER A 109 -16.91 3.35 1.06
C SER A 109 -17.62 3.72 2.37
N THR A 110 -17.20 3.11 3.48
CA THR A 110 -17.91 3.10 4.76
C THR A 110 -17.09 3.72 5.90
N GLY A 111 -15.76 3.79 5.79
CA GLY A 111 -14.88 4.34 6.83
C GLY A 111 -15.24 5.75 7.30
N LYS A 112 -15.70 6.62 6.38
CA LYS A 112 -16.21 7.97 6.74
C LYS A 112 -17.43 7.90 7.67
N LYS A 113 -18.36 6.99 7.43
CA LYS A 113 -19.56 6.83 8.26
C LYS A 113 -19.21 6.34 9.66
N VAL A 114 -18.25 5.43 9.79
CA VAL A 114 -17.73 4.97 11.09
C VAL A 114 -17.25 6.17 11.93
N LYS A 115 -16.43 7.04 11.34
CA LYS A 115 -15.90 8.25 11.98
C LYS A 115 -17.01 9.22 12.39
N GLU A 116 -17.98 9.46 11.51
CA GLU A 116 -19.15 10.30 11.79
C GLU A 116 -20.01 9.77 12.94
N LEU A 117 -20.28 8.46 12.99
CA LEU A 117 -21.06 7.84 14.06
C LEU A 117 -20.35 7.96 15.42
N ALA A 118 -19.03 7.76 15.44
CA ALA A 118 -18.23 7.96 16.66
C ALA A 118 -18.24 9.44 17.08
N ALA A 119 -18.02 10.35 16.14
CA ALA A 119 -18.07 11.80 16.35
C ALA A 119 -19.45 12.28 16.80
N ALA A 120 -20.53 11.60 16.40
CA ALA A 120 -21.89 11.86 16.89
C ALA A 120 -22.16 11.24 18.27
N GLY A 121 -21.24 10.45 18.82
CA GLY A 121 -21.41 9.73 20.09
C GLY A 121 -22.37 8.55 19.98
N LYS A 122 -22.61 8.05 18.77
CA LYS A 122 -23.52 6.91 18.52
C LYS A 122 -22.84 5.58 18.72
N VAL A 123 -21.51 5.52 18.64
CA VAL A 123 -20.73 4.29 18.81
C VAL A 123 -19.41 4.57 19.50
N LYS A 124 -18.89 3.54 20.19
CA LYS A 124 -17.47 3.37 20.47
C LYS A 124 -16.87 2.58 19.32
N VAL A 125 -15.78 3.04 18.71
CA VAL A 125 -15.06 2.30 17.67
C VAL A 125 -13.74 1.78 18.24
N VAL A 126 -13.40 0.53 17.94
CA VAL A 126 -12.15 -0.11 18.32
C VAL A 126 -11.49 -0.64 17.04
N TYR A 127 -10.46 0.05 16.56
CA TYR A 127 -9.64 -0.41 15.44
C TYR A 127 -8.59 -1.39 15.93
N ARG A 128 -8.49 -2.53 15.25
CA ARG A 128 -7.57 -3.63 15.53
C ARG A 128 -6.80 -4.00 14.26
N PRO A 129 -5.84 -3.16 13.84
CA PRO A 129 -4.95 -3.51 12.75
C PRO A 129 -4.13 -4.74 13.13
N PHE A 130 -4.02 -5.70 12.23
CA PHE A 130 -3.23 -6.91 12.41
C PHE A 130 -2.63 -7.34 11.06
N HIS A 131 -1.77 -8.38 11.07
CA HIS A 131 -1.20 -8.90 9.84
C HIS A 131 -1.90 -10.23 9.46
N LEU A 132 -2.89 -10.18 8.57
CA LEU A 132 -3.61 -11.38 8.11
C LEU A 132 -2.67 -12.28 7.29
N PHE A 133 -1.80 -11.68 6.49
CA PHE A 133 -0.92 -12.38 5.54
C PHE A 133 0.32 -13.02 6.19
N GLY A 134 0.29 -13.35 7.49
CA GLY A 134 1.43 -13.91 8.22
C GLY A 134 1.98 -15.22 7.66
N GLN A 135 1.15 -15.98 6.92
CA GLN A 135 1.51 -17.24 6.27
C GLN A 135 1.79 -17.09 4.76
N SER A 136 1.61 -15.89 4.19
CA SER A 136 1.89 -15.63 2.79
C SER A 136 3.40 -15.53 2.51
N GLN A 137 3.77 -15.57 1.24
CA GLN A 137 5.14 -15.31 0.81
C GLN A 137 5.47 -13.81 0.88
N ASN A 138 6.76 -13.51 0.96
CA ASN A 138 7.24 -12.16 0.73
C ASN A 138 6.99 -11.75 -0.74
N PRO A 139 6.69 -10.48 -1.02
CA PRO A 139 6.71 -9.33 -0.09
C PRO A 139 5.42 -9.12 0.73
N ILE A 140 4.31 -9.76 0.39
CA ILE A 140 2.97 -9.51 0.99
C ILE A 140 2.99 -9.62 2.52
N LYS A 141 3.56 -10.71 3.05
CA LYS A 141 3.68 -10.95 4.49
C LYS A 141 4.41 -9.81 5.21
N GLU A 142 5.56 -9.42 4.69
CA GLU A 142 6.38 -8.37 5.29
C GLU A 142 5.71 -6.99 5.17
N ASN A 143 4.99 -6.73 4.08
CA ASN A 143 4.28 -5.47 3.87
C ASN A 143 3.16 -5.27 4.90
N SER A 144 2.34 -6.29 5.09
CA SER A 144 1.27 -6.35 6.08
C SER A 144 1.80 -6.14 7.51
N LEU A 145 2.85 -6.87 7.90
CA LEU A 145 3.47 -6.71 9.22
C LEU A 145 4.13 -5.32 9.42
N ARG A 146 4.88 -4.83 8.42
CA ARG A 146 5.63 -3.57 8.50
C ARG A 146 4.72 -2.36 8.61
N SER A 147 3.64 -2.32 7.82
CA SER A 147 2.65 -1.24 7.87
C SER A 147 1.89 -1.20 9.21
N ALA A 148 1.46 -2.35 9.72
CA ALA A 148 0.82 -2.44 11.04
C ALA A 148 1.79 -2.03 12.17
N ALA A 149 3.05 -2.46 12.11
CA ALA A 149 4.07 -2.06 13.07
C ALA A 149 4.33 -0.55 13.04
N ALA A 150 4.38 0.05 11.85
CA ALA A 150 4.53 1.49 11.70
C ALA A 150 3.32 2.24 12.28
N ALA A 151 2.10 1.76 12.06
CA ALA A 151 0.89 2.35 12.64
C ALA A 151 0.87 2.29 14.18
N LEU A 152 1.47 1.26 14.80
CA LEU A 152 1.66 1.20 16.26
C LEU A 152 2.69 2.18 16.80
N CYS A 153 3.62 2.68 15.97
CA CYS A 153 4.57 3.71 16.36
C CYS A 153 3.94 5.12 16.43
N VAL A 154 2.75 5.30 15.84
CA VAL A 154 2.08 6.61 15.76
C VAL A 154 1.31 6.92 17.05
N PRO A 155 1.43 8.14 17.62
CA PRO A 155 0.59 8.59 18.73
C PRO A 155 -0.90 8.51 18.41
N ALA A 156 -1.74 8.21 19.41
CA ALA A 156 -3.16 7.95 19.19
C ALA A 156 -3.91 9.11 18.51
N ASP A 157 -3.58 10.35 18.85
CA ASP A 157 -4.18 11.57 18.29
C ASP A 157 -3.82 11.83 16.82
N LYS A 158 -2.76 11.19 16.31
CA LYS A 158 -2.34 11.24 14.90
C LYS A 158 -2.70 9.98 14.13
N TRP A 159 -3.11 8.92 14.83
CA TRP A 159 -3.27 7.59 14.25
C TRP A 159 -4.29 7.56 13.12
N LEU A 160 -5.44 8.23 13.27
CA LEU A 160 -6.49 8.21 12.24
C LEU A 160 -6.01 8.81 10.91
N SER A 161 -5.20 9.87 10.96
CA SER A 161 -4.63 10.48 9.75
C SER A 161 -3.61 9.57 9.08
N TYR A 162 -2.80 8.88 9.89
CA TYR A 162 -1.81 7.92 9.40
C TYR A 162 -2.47 6.67 8.80
N HIS A 163 -3.49 6.15 9.47
CA HIS A 163 -4.34 5.07 9.00
C HIS A 163 -4.93 5.38 7.62
N ASP A 164 -5.52 6.58 7.46
CA ASP A 164 -6.08 7.00 6.18
C ASP A 164 -5.00 7.11 5.09
N ALA A 165 -3.79 7.55 5.44
CA ALA A 165 -2.67 7.59 4.52
C ALA A 165 -2.24 6.18 4.06
N LEU A 166 -2.18 5.21 4.97
CA LEU A 166 -1.82 3.83 4.63
C LEU A 166 -2.79 3.19 3.63
N PHE A 167 -4.10 3.41 3.79
CA PHE A 167 -5.08 2.89 2.83
C PHE A 167 -5.12 3.69 1.52
N LYS A 168 -4.98 5.02 1.60
CA LYS A 168 -4.92 5.88 0.41
C LYS A 168 -3.74 5.51 -0.50
N PHE A 169 -2.59 5.22 0.10
CA PHE A 169 -1.34 4.90 -0.58
C PHE A 169 -1.01 3.41 -0.53
N GLN A 170 -2.03 2.56 -0.34
CA GLN A 170 -1.87 1.12 -0.31
C GLN A 170 -1.28 0.63 -1.65
N PRO A 171 -0.13 -0.06 -1.63
CA PRO A 171 0.45 -0.70 -2.81
C PRO A 171 -0.39 -1.90 -3.25
N GLU A 172 -0.26 -2.31 -4.50
CA GLU A 172 -0.92 -3.53 -4.96
C GLU A 172 -0.39 -4.77 -4.22
N GLU A 173 -1.24 -5.79 -4.07
CA GLU A 173 -0.81 -7.05 -3.47
C GLU A 173 0.23 -7.73 -4.36
N GLY A 174 1.40 -8.05 -3.79
CA GLY A 174 2.49 -8.73 -4.49
C GLY A 174 3.65 -7.82 -4.88
N ASP A 175 3.48 -6.49 -4.84
CA ASP A 175 4.54 -5.52 -5.07
C ASP A 175 5.51 -5.39 -3.90
N GLU A 176 6.64 -4.69 -4.11
CA GLU A 176 7.66 -4.37 -3.07
C GLU A 176 7.05 -3.77 -1.79
N GLY A 177 5.85 -3.18 -1.90
CA GLY A 177 5.02 -2.78 -0.77
C GLY A 177 5.32 -1.39 -0.24
N PHE A 178 4.92 -1.13 1.01
CA PHE A 178 5.17 0.14 1.67
C PHE A 178 6.66 0.34 1.91
N ALA A 179 7.29 1.31 1.25
CA ALA A 179 8.69 1.61 1.52
C ALA A 179 8.82 2.21 2.92
N THR A 180 9.81 1.74 3.70
CA THR A 180 10.06 2.22 5.07
C THR A 180 10.20 3.75 5.14
N LYS A 181 10.83 4.36 4.14
CA LYS A 181 10.98 5.81 4.03
C LYS A 181 9.63 6.52 3.87
N GLU A 182 8.71 5.96 3.10
CA GLU A 182 7.37 6.52 2.89
C GLU A 182 6.55 6.45 4.18
N LEU A 183 6.60 5.32 4.89
CA LEU A 183 5.97 5.17 6.20
C LEU A 183 6.45 6.25 7.20
N VAL A 184 7.77 6.51 7.25
CA VAL A 184 8.33 7.60 8.07
C VAL A 184 7.82 8.98 7.58
N ASN A 185 7.83 9.22 6.27
CA ASN A 185 7.42 10.51 5.70
C ASN A 185 5.94 10.80 5.96
N TRP A 186 5.04 9.83 5.78
CA TRP A 186 3.62 10.01 6.03
C TRP A 186 3.33 10.30 7.51
N GLY A 187 4.09 9.70 8.43
CA GLY A 187 4.00 10.04 9.85
C GLY A 187 4.38 11.51 10.10
N LYS A 188 5.47 11.98 9.49
CA LYS A 188 5.89 13.39 9.57
C LYS A 188 4.86 14.33 8.94
N ASP A 189 4.31 13.97 7.79
CA ASP A 189 3.29 14.75 7.06
C ASP A 189 2.01 14.95 7.88
N VAL A 190 1.58 13.94 8.65
CA VAL A 190 0.42 14.04 9.56
C VAL A 190 0.77 14.64 10.93
N GLY A 191 2.00 15.12 11.11
CA GLY A 191 2.43 15.87 12.29
C GLY A 191 2.91 15.01 13.46
N VAL A 192 3.42 13.80 13.22
CA VAL A 192 4.15 13.04 14.24
C VAL A 192 5.52 13.68 14.46
N ALA A 193 5.69 14.32 15.63
CA ALA A 193 6.92 15.02 16.01
C ALA A 193 7.80 14.25 17.01
N ASP A 194 7.40 13.03 17.37
CA ASP A 194 8.12 12.20 18.34
C ASP A 194 9.51 11.82 17.81
N ALA A 195 10.55 12.09 18.61
CA ALA A 195 11.94 11.86 18.22
C ALA A 195 12.28 10.37 18.02
N GLY A 196 11.53 9.47 18.66
CA GLY A 196 11.67 8.02 18.54
C GLY A 196 10.85 7.42 17.39
N PHE A 197 9.91 8.16 16.78
CA PHE A 197 9.02 7.64 15.74
C PHE A 197 9.78 7.04 14.56
N GLU A 198 10.73 7.79 13.99
CA GLU A 198 11.50 7.32 12.84
C GLU A 198 12.21 6.01 13.15
N LYS A 199 12.93 5.94 14.28
CA LYS A 199 13.61 4.73 14.73
C LYS A 199 12.64 3.58 14.99
N CYS A 200 11.46 3.88 15.56
CA CYS A 200 10.42 2.89 15.81
C CYS A 200 9.96 2.21 14.51
N VAL A 201 9.75 3.01 13.45
CA VAL A 201 9.34 2.53 12.13
C VAL A 201 10.49 1.81 11.41
N THR A 202 11.69 2.41 11.35
CA THR A 202 12.83 1.84 10.60
C THR A 202 13.27 0.49 11.16
N ASP A 203 13.30 0.36 12.48
CA ASP A 203 13.70 -0.88 13.15
C ASP A 203 12.52 -1.83 13.34
N GLN A 204 11.30 -1.40 12.97
CA GLN A 204 10.05 -2.14 13.12
C GLN A 204 9.84 -2.63 14.57
N GLN A 205 10.08 -1.73 15.55
CA GLN A 205 10.11 -2.05 16.99
C GLN A 205 8.81 -2.65 17.53
N LYS A 206 7.70 -2.45 16.82
CA LYS A 206 6.37 -2.90 17.22
C LYS A 206 5.97 -4.27 16.65
N LYS A 207 6.80 -4.93 15.85
CA LYS A 207 6.50 -6.25 15.24
C LYS A 207 5.93 -7.27 16.22
N SER A 208 6.61 -7.50 17.34
CA SER A 208 6.20 -8.49 18.34
C SER A 208 4.82 -8.17 18.95
N GLN A 209 4.49 -6.87 19.09
CA GLN A 209 3.17 -6.46 19.53
C GLN A 209 2.12 -6.74 18.44
N VAL A 210 2.43 -6.48 17.16
CA VAL A 210 1.53 -6.86 16.05
C VAL A 210 1.33 -8.38 16.00
N ASP A 211 2.37 -9.19 16.19
CA ASP A 211 2.23 -10.66 16.23
C ASP A 211 1.26 -11.10 17.35
N THR A 212 1.29 -10.42 18.49
CA THR A 212 0.35 -10.64 19.59
C THR A 212 -1.07 -10.23 19.21
N MET A 213 -1.24 -9.08 18.56
CA MET A 213 -2.54 -8.62 18.04
C MET A 213 -3.11 -9.57 16.99
N THR A 214 -2.27 -10.07 16.09
CA THR A 214 -2.62 -11.10 15.10
C THR A 214 -3.04 -12.40 15.78
N THR A 215 -2.33 -12.84 16.81
CA THR A 215 -2.68 -14.03 17.58
C THR A 215 -4.08 -13.88 18.20
N TYR A 216 -4.36 -12.72 18.80
CA TYR A 216 -5.69 -12.42 19.32
C TYR A 216 -6.77 -12.43 18.22
N ALA A 217 -6.53 -11.78 17.08
CA ALA A 217 -7.47 -11.74 15.96
C ALA A 217 -7.80 -13.15 15.44
N LEU A 218 -6.77 -13.95 15.14
CA LEU A 218 -6.93 -15.27 14.52
C LEU A 218 -7.42 -16.32 15.52
N GLN A 219 -6.85 -16.36 16.73
CA GLN A 219 -7.07 -17.47 17.67
C GLN A 219 -8.18 -17.20 18.67
N THR A 220 -8.30 -15.96 19.16
CA THR A 220 -9.34 -15.60 20.15
C THR A 220 -10.61 -15.16 19.43
N ARG A 221 -10.48 -14.27 18.44
CA ARG A 221 -11.61 -13.68 17.74
C ARG A 221 -12.05 -14.42 16.49
N LYS A 222 -11.29 -15.46 16.11
CA LYS A 222 -11.59 -16.34 14.97
C LYS A 222 -11.82 -15.54 13.68
N VAL A 223 -11.09 -14.44 13.53
CA VAL A 223 -11.09 -13.65 12.30
C VAL A 223 -10.34 -14.45 11.24
N THR A 224 -11.05 -14.85 10.18
CA THR A 224 -10.49 -15.65 9.07
C THR A 224 -10.31 -14.86 7.79
N GLY A 225 -10.70 -13.58 7.77
CA GLY A 225 -10.59 -12.70 6.62
C GLY A 225 -10.79 -11.24 7.01
N THR A 226 -10.47 -10.33 6.08
CA THR A 226 -10.50 -8.89 6.30
C THR A 226 -11.25 -8.16 5.19
N PRO A 227 -11.94 -7.04 5.51
CA PRO A 227 -12.20 -6.57 6.86
C PRO A 227 -13.16 -7.53 7.58
N THR A 228 -13.01 -7.68 8.90
CA THR A 228 -14.03 -8.28 9.75
C THR A 228 -14.46 -7.25 10.77
N VAL A 229 -15.75 -6.93 10.80
CA VAL A 229 -16.30 -5.94 11.72
C VAL A 229 -17.32 -6.60 12.63
N PHE A 230 -17.22 -6.32 13.91
CA PHE A 230 -18.19 -6.74 14.92
C PHE A 230 -18.95 -5.53 15.46
N LEU A 231 -20.25 -5.69 15.67
CA LEU A 231 -21.12 -4.76 16.38
C LEU A 231 -21.65 -5.44 17.64
N ASN A 232 -21.24 -4.96 18.82
CA ASN A 232 -21.53 -5.58 20.11
C ASN A 232 -21.17 -7.08 20.15
N GLY A 233 -20.07 -7.46 19.49
CA GLY A 233 -19.60 -8.84 19.40
C GLY A 233 -20.30 -9.71 18.33
N ARG A 234 -21.38 -9.22 17.70
CA ARG A 234 -21.98 -9.87 16.52
C ARG A 234 -21.21 -9.47 15.26
N LYS A 235 -20.77 -10.44 14.47
CA LYS A 235 -20.16 -10.16 13.16
C LYS A 235 -21.19 -9.49 12.24
N LEU A 236 -20.80 -8.41 11.58
CA LEU A 236 -21.63 -7.75 10.57
C LEU A 236 -21.53 -8.49 9.24
N GLU A 237 -22.64 -8.56 8.52
CA GLU A 237 -22.75 -9.19 7.20
C GLU A 237 -22.34 -8.21 6.08
N ASP A 238 -22.06 -8.72 4.88
CA ASP A 238 -21.56 -7.92 3.75
C ASP A 238 -22.49 -6.75 3.37
N ASN A 239 -23.81 -6.94 3.47
CA ASN A 239 -24.78 -5.88 3.21
C ASN A 239 -24.81 -4.78 4.29
N GLU A 240 -24.41 -5.10 5.53
CA GLU A 240 -24.26 -4.13 6.62
C GLU A 240 -22.94 -3.35 6.48
N LEU A 241 -21.90 -3.95 5.90
CA LEU A 241 -20.56 -3.35 5.75
C LEU A 241 -20.33 -2.63 4.42
N GLY A 242 -20.96 -3.11 3.35
CA GLY A 242 -20.75 -2.61 2.00
C GLY A 242 -21.37 -1.25 1.70
N SER A 243 -22.06 -0.62 2.66
CA SER A 243 -22.59 0.73 2.47
C SER A 243 -22.69 1.53 3.79
N PRO A 244 -22.57 2.87 3.72
CA PRO A 244 -22.84 3.76 4.85
C PRO A 244 -24.22 3.56 5.48
N ASP A 245 -25.27 3.42 4.66
CA ASP A 245 -26.66 3.28 5.13
C ASP A 245 -26.88 1.94 5.83
N GLY A 246 -26.27 0.86 5.32
CA GLY A 246 -26.28 -0.45 5.96
C GLY A 246 -25.69 -0.41 7.37
N LEU A 247 -24.53 0.23 7.51
CA LEU A 247 -23.86 0.38 8.80
C LEU A 247 -24.69 1.24 9.77
N GLU A 248 -25.19 2.38 9.31
CA GLU A 248 -25.99 3.28 10.14
C GLU A 248 -27.28 2.61 10.63
N LYS A 249 -27.93 1.81 9.78
CA LYS A 249 -29.09 1.02 10.15
C LYS A 249 -28.73 -0.03 11.21
N ALA A 250 -27.65 -0.79 11.01
CA ALA A 250 -27.21 -1.81 11.96
C ALA A 250 -26.93 -1.21 13.36
N VAL A 251 -26.23 -0.08 13.40
CA VAL A 251 -25.95 0.68 14.63
C VAL A 251 -27.23 1.16 15.30
N SER A 252 -28.15 1.73 14.52
CA SER A 252 -29.43 2.24 15.02
C SER A 252 -30.29 1.14 15.63
N ASP A 253 -30.30 -0.04 15.02
CA ASP A 253 -31.06 -1.19 15.52
C ASP A 253 -30.41 -1.78 16.79
N ALA A 254 -29.07 -1.88 16.83
CA ALA A 254 -28.34 -2.31 18.02
C ALA A 254 -28.53 -1.36 19.22
N ALA A 255 -28.65 -0.05 18.98
CA ALA A 255 -28.92 0.93 20.03
C ALA A 255 -30.31 0.74 20.67
N LYS A 256 -31.32 0.34 19.89
CA LYS A 256 -32.69 0.11 20.40
C LYS A 256 -32.78 -1.15 21.27
N THR A 257 -32.04 -2.20 20.94
CA THR A 257 -32.06 -3.46 21.71
C THR A 257 -31.56 -3.25 23.14
N LYS A 258 -30.69 -2.27 23.38
CA LYS A 258 -30.20 -1.92 24.72
C LYS A 258 -31.22 -1.19 25.60
N THR A 259 -32.22 -0.53 25.02
CA THR A 259 -33.25 0.22 25.76
C THR A 259 -34.35 -0.69 26.30
N ASN A 260 -34.44 -1.93 25.80
CA ASN A 260 -35.48 -2.90 26.15
C ASN A 260 -34.99 -4.01 27.11
N GLN A 261 -33.79 -3.87 27.69
CA GLN A 261 -33.26 -4.68 28.78
C GLN A 261 -33.04 -3.78 30.01
#